data_AF-A0A5E4DI08-F1
#
_entry.id   AF-A0A5E4DI08-F1
#
_cell.length_a   1.000
_cell.length_b   1.000
_cell.length_c   1.000
_cell.angle_alpha   90.00
_cell.angle_beta   90.00
_cell.angle_gamma   90.00
#
_symmetry.space_group_name_H-M   'P 1'
#
loop_
_entity.id
_entity.type
_entity.pdbx_description
1 polymer ?
#
loop_
_entity_poly.entity_id
_entity_poly.type
_entity_poly.pdbx_seq_one_letter_code
_entity_poly.pdbx_strand_id
1 'polypeptide(L)'
;RLATVKSGMSDVHAATGSPAELCVVLNDEKVEGVWLKDGKEITDLPGVQIVKQGAVHKLIFPNMGPEHEGKYTFRAKGAESEASVFIADPPAIDPSILEALAAHPVTVKVGHTAHIKVPFRAKPLPKVTWYKDGMEVTEEERVSMERGEDQALLTISNCVREDSGLVLLKLKNDYGTATATLHLSVL
;
A
#
# COMPACT_ATOMS: atom_id res chain seq x y z
N ARG A 1 37.32 -23.46 5.65
CA ARG A 1 37.10 -22.13 5.04
C ARG A 1 35.87 -21.53 5.72
N LEU A 2 35.85 -20.24 6.06
CA LEU A 2 34.63 -19.61 6.59
C LEU A 2 33.63 -19.39 5.46
N ALA A 3 32.34 -19.53 5.77
CA ALA A 3 31.28 -19.20 4.82
C ALA A 3 31.30 -17.69 4.55
N THR A 4 30.95 -17.28 3.34
CA THR A 4 30.72 -15.86 2.99
C THR A 4 29.48 -15.74 2.11
N VAL A 5 28.77 -14.62 2.20
CA VAL A 5 27.67 -14.29 1.29
C VAL A 5 28.25 -13.94 -0.08
N LYS A 6 27.85 -14.67 -1.13
CA LYS A 6 28.14 -14.34 -2.53
C LYS A 6 27.09 -13.39 -3.10
N SER A 7 25.82 -13.63 -2.77
CA SER A 7 24.70 -12.76 -3.10
C SER A 7 23.83 -12.63 -1.86
N GLY A 8 23.65 -11.40 -1.38
CA GLY A 8 22.77 -11.09 -0.27
C GLY A 8 21.33 -10.86 -0.73
N MET A 9 20.45 -10.71 0.24
CA MET A 9 19.08 -10.28 0.05
C MET A 9 19.02 -8.79 -0.31
N SER A 10 17.88 -8.37 -0.82
CA SER A 10 17.51 -6.97 -1.02
C SER A 10 16.08 -6.76 -0.55
N ASP A 11 15.73 -5.52 -0.23
CA ASP A 11 14.39 -5.19 0.22
C ASP A 11 13.35 -5.59 -0.82
N VAL A 12 12.25 -6.16 -0.34
CA VAL A 12 11.15 -6.67 -1.16
C VAL A 12 9.94 -5.78 -0.97
N HIS A 13 9.38 -5.32 -2.07
CA HIS A 13 8.13 -4.56 -2.11
C HIS A 13 7.14 -5.33 -2.99
N ALA A 14 6.10 -5.89 -2.38
CA ALA A 14 5.18 -6.79 -3.06
C ALA A 14 3.72 -6.49 -2.69
N ALA A 15 2.83 -6.57 -3.68
CA ALA A 15 1.40 -6.37 -3.45
C ALA A 15 0.80 -7.55 -2.66
N THR A 16 -0.27 -7.31 -1.92
CA THR A 16 -1.02 -8.35 -1.20
C THR A 16 -1.47 -9.45 -2.17
N GLY A 17 -1.26 -10.71 -1.81
CA GLY A 17 -1.57 -11.89 -2.63
C GLY A 17 -0.58 -12.19 -3.75
N SER A 18 0.36 -11.31 -4.05
CA SER A 18 1.40 -11.58 -5.07
C SER A 18 2.51 -12.48 -4.51
N PRO A 19 3.22 -13.25 -5.35
CA PRO A 19 4.37 -14.02 -4.91
C PRO A 19 5.62 -13.14 -4.73
N ALA A 20 6.47 -13.49 -3.77
CA ALA A 20 7.78 -12.86 -3.55
C ALA A 20 8.81 -13.88 -3.04
N GLU A 21 10.10 -13.52 -3.08
CA GLU A 21 11.15 -14.34 -2.47
C GLU A 21 12.27 -13.49 -1.83
N LEU A 22 12.85 -14.03 -0.77
CA LEU A 22 14.15 -13.64 -0.25
C LEU A 22 15.17 -14.72 -0.59
N CYS A 23 16.32 -14.34 -1.12
CA CYS A 23 17.33 -15.27 -1.59
C CYS A 23 18.72 -14.88 -1.08
N VAL A 24 19.43 -15.85 -0.50
CA VAL A 24 20.84 -15.74 -0.13
C VAL A 24 21.61 -16.85 -0.82
N VAL A 25 22.74 -16.48 -1.42
CA VAL A 25 23.67 -17.44 -2.02
C VAL A 25 24.98 -17.39 -1.26
N LEU A 26 25.41 -18.52 -0.72
CA LEU A 26 26.68 -18.68 -0.02
C LEU A 26 27.80 -19.14 -0.96
N ASN A 27 29.04 -19.06 -0.46
CA ASN A 27 30.20 -19.57 -1.17
C ASN A 27 30.41 -21.10 -1.02
N ASP A 28 29.72 -21.74 -0.08
CA ASP A 28 29.85 -23.16 0.29
C ASP A 28 28.46 -23.74 0.56
N GLU A 29 28.11 -24.84 -0.14
CA GLU A 29 26.81 -25.51 -0.07
C GLU A 29 26.59 -26.34 1.20
N LYS A 30 27.68 -26.67 1.91
CA LYS A 30 27.62 -27.45 3.15
C LYS A 30 27.27 -26.60 4.36
N VAL A 31 27.22 -25.28 4.17
CA VAL A 31 26.92 -24.34 5.25
C VAL A 31 25.42 -24.30 5.45
N GLU A 32 25.01 -24.57 6.70
CA GLU A 32 23.64 -24.33 7.15
C GLU A 32 23.53 -22.94 7.77
N GLY A 33 22.33 -22.38 7.71
CA GLY A 33 22.00 -21.10 8.33
C GLY A 33 20.58 -21.09 8.86
N VAL A 34 20.31 -20.12 9.71
CA VAL A 34 19.01 -19.88 10.34
C VAL A 34 18.40 -18.62 9.77
N TRP A 35 17.09 -18.63 9.63
CA TRP A 35 16.31 -17.45 9.28
C TRP A 35 15.78 -16.80 10.54
N LEU A 36 15.81 -15.48 10.59
CA LEU A 36 15.20 -14.68 11.64
C LEU A 36 14.21 -13.70 11.02
N LYS A 37 13.09 -13.49 11.68
CA LYS A 37 12.15 -12.40 11.41
C LYS A 37 12.10 -11.50 12.64
N ASP A 38 12.37 -10.21 12.45
CA ASP A 38 12.41 -9.19 13.50
C ASP A 38 13.32 -9.60 14.68
N GLY A 39 14.47 -10.21 14.34
CA GLY A 39 15.46 -10.68 15.30
C GLY A 39 15.11 -11.99 16.02
N LYS A 40 13.93 -12.58 15.78
CA LYS A 40 13.52 -13.88 16.32
C LYS A 40 13.72 -14.97 15.28
N GLU A 41 14.35 -16.07 15.68
CA GLU A 41 14.52 -17.23 14.81
C GLU A 41 13.16 -17.78 14.34
N ILE A 42 13.06 -18.06 13.05
CA ILE A 42 11.88 -18.59 12.39
C ILE A 42 11.88 -20.10 12.61
N THR A 43 11.05 -20.57 13.54
CA THR A 43 10.80 -22.01 13.75
C THR A 43 9.66 -22.53 12.87
N ASP A 44 8.72 -21.64 12.53
CA ASP A 44 7.60 -21.88 11.63
C ASP A 44 7.20 -20.54 11.00
N LEU A 45 6.79 -20.57 9.73
CA LEU A 45 6.29 -19.42 8.99
C LEU A 45 5.16 -19.90 8.07
N PRO A 46 3.91 -19.93 8.56
CA PRO A 46 2.77 -20.50 7.83
C PRO A 46 2.63 -19.91 6.43
N GLY A 47 2.46 -20.77 5.43
CA GLY A 47 2.29 -20.35 4.04
C GLY A 47 3.58 -19.96 3.31
N VAL A 48 4.72 -19.88 4.00
CA VAL A 48 6.03 -19.57 3.39
C VAL A 48 6.86 -20.84 3.27
N GLN A 49 7.50 -21.04 2.11
CA GLN A 49 8.35 -22.19 1.86
C GLN A 49 9.82 -21.84 2.17
N ILE A 50 10.46 -22.62 3.03
CA ILE A 50 11.89 -22.52 3.30
C ILE A 50 12.62 -23.54 2.42
N VAL A 51 13.48 -23.06 1.53
CA VAL A 51 14.16 -23.91 0.54
C VAL A 51 15.67 -23.77 0.67
N LYS A 52 16.37 -24.92 0.69
CA LYS A 52 17.82 -25.00 0.51
C LYS A 52 18.14 -25.86 -0.71
N GLN A 53 18.90 -25.31 -1.66
CA GLN A 53 19.39 -26.01 -2.84
C GLN A 53 20.88 -25.71 -3.03
N GLY A 54 21.73 -26.65 -2.63
CA GLY A 54 23.18 -26.42 -2.60
C GLY A 54 23.53 -25.22 -1.71
N ALA A 55 24.18 -24.21 -2.29
CA ALA A 55 24.55 -22.97 -1.60
C ALA A 55 23.45 -21.89 -1.60
N VAL A 56 22.27 -22.17 -2.17
CA VAL A 56 21.15 -21.23 -2.26
C VAL A 56 20.16 -21.50 -1.13
N HIS A 57 19.83 -20.45 -0.37
CA HIS A 57 18.82 -20.46 0.69
C HIS A 57 17.73 -19.46 0.35
N LYS A 58 16.47 -19.88 0.42
CA LYS A 58 15.32 -19.02 0.09
C LYS A 58 14.20 -19.10 1.13
N LEU A 59 13.53 -17.96 1.31
CA LEU A 59 12.13 -17.90 1.76
C LEU A 59 11.29 -17.55 0.54
N ILE A 60 10.34 -18.41 0.18
CA ILE A 60 9.42 -18.19 -0.95
C ILE A 60 8.04 -17.93 -0.36
N PHE A 61 7.51 -16.74 -0.62
CA PHE A 61 6.19 -16.28 -0.22
C PHE A 61 5.24 -16.47 -1.41
N PRO A 62 4.40 -17.51 -1.47
CA PRO A 62 3.51 -17.70 -2.61
C PRO A 62 2.40 -16.66 -2.66
N ASN A 63 1.93 -16.22 -1.48
CA ASN A 63 0.90 -15.19 -1.33
C ASN A 63 1.34 -14.22 -0.24
N MET A 64 1.73 -13.01 -0.64
CA MET A 64 2.11 -11.95 0.29
C MET A 64 0.93 -11.47 1.13
N GLY A 65 1.21 -11.06 2.36
CA GLY A 65 0.21 -10.62 3.34
C GLY A 65 0.86 -9.77 4.45
N PRO A 66 0.08 -8.99 5.21
CA PRO A 66 0.61 -8.10 6.25
C PRO A 66 1.48 -8.82 7.30
N GLU A 67 1.18 -10.08 7.61
CA GLU A 67 1.94 -10.93 8.52
C GLU A 67 3.36 -11.25 8.02
N HIS A 68 3.63 -11.07 6.73
CA HIS A 68 4.95 -11.28 6.14
C HIS A 68 5.85 -10.06 6.26
N GLU A 69 5.32 -8.87 6.57
CA GLU A 69 6.14 -7.68 6.74
C GLU A 69 7.10 -7.81 7.92
N GLY A 70 8.28 -7.24 7.76
CA GLY A 70 9.29 -7.20 8.80
C GLY A 70 10.70 -7.30 8.25
N LYS A 71 11.64 -7.32 9.18
CA LYS A 71 13.07 -7.42 8.89
C LYS A 71 13.49 -8.89 8.90
N TYR A 72 14.01 -9.38 7.79
CA TYR A 72 14.49 -10.75 7.66
C TYR A 72 16.01 -10.78 7.66
N THR A 73 16.55 -11.66 8.49
CA THR A 73 17.99 -11.91 8.58
C THR A 73 18.26 -13.38 8.29
N PHE A 74 19.19 -13.67 7.39
CA PHE A 74 19.78 -15.00 7.26
C PHE A 74 21.13 -15.00 7.96
N ARG A 75 21.34 -15.91 8.90
CA ARG A 75 22.59 -16.02 9.67
C ARG A 75 23.18 -17.42 9.56
N ALA A 76 24.43 -17.47 9.15
CA ALA A 76 25.24 -18.68 9.10
C ALA A 76 26.63 -18.42 9.69
N LYS A 77 27.45 -19.47 9.89
CA LYS A 77 28.78 -19.33 10.47
C LYS A 77 29.72 -18.52 9.55
N GLY A 78 29.88 -17.23 9.84
CA GLY A 78 30.72 -16.29 9.08
C GLY A 78 30.00 -15.55 7.95
N ALA A 79 28.69 -15.75 7.80
CA ALA A 79 27.88 -15.09 6.77
C ALA A 79 26.58 -14.57 7.38
N GLU A 80 26.23 -13.33 7.07
CA GLU A 80 24.95 -12.73 7.47
C GLU A 80 24.45 -11.88 6.30
N SER A 81 23.15 -11.91 6.05
CA SER A 81 22.48 -11.05 5.09
C SER A 81 21.15 -10.60 5.66
N GLU A 82 20.70 -9.41 5.28
CA GLU A 82 19.50 -8.81 5.81
C GLU A 82 18.72 -8.06 4.73
N ALA A 83 17.40 -8.06 4.84
CA ALA A 83 16.48 -7.30 3.99
C ALA A 83 15.15 -7.06 4.72
N SER A 84 14.43 -6.02 4.32
CA SER A 84 13.09 -5.74 4.80
C SER A 84 12.05 -6.16 3.76
N VAL A 85 10.93 -6.69 4.21
CA VAL A 85 9.79 -7.05 3.37
C VAL A 85 8.65 -6.09 3.67
N PHE A 86 8.12 -5.46 2.63
CA PHE A 86 7.04 -4.48 2.69
C PHE A 86 5.88 -4.91 1.80
N ILE A 87 4.66 -4.67 2.29
CA ILE A 87 3.48 -4.71 1.43
C ILE A 87 3.38 -3.40 0.65
N ALA A 88 3.26 -3.53 -0.66
CA ALA A 88 3.25 -2.43 -1.62
C ALA A 88 2.02 -2.56 -2.54
N ASP A 89 0.88 -2.09 -2.04
CA ASP A 89 -0.37 -2.03 -2.78
C ASP A 89 -0.55 -0.64 -3.40
N PRO A 90 -0.64 -0.52 -4.75
CA PRO A 90 -0.99 0.74 -5.38
C PRO A 90 -2.39 1.17 -4.94
N PRO A 91 -2.70 2.48 -4.95
CA PRO A 91 -4.02 2.95 -4.58
C PRO A 91 -5.06 2.38 -5.55
N ALA A 92 -6.16 1.91 -5.00
CA ALA A 92 -7.27 1.34 -5.74
C ALA A 92 -8.61 1.76 -5.12
N ILE A 93 -9.59 2.02 -5.97
CA ILE A 93 -10.98 2.30 -5.59
C ILE A 93 -11.83 1.18 -6.19
N ASP A 94 -12.77 0.66 -5.41
CA ASP A 94 -13.62 -0.43 -5.89
C ASP A 94 -14.42 0.00 -7.14
N PRO A 95 -14.46 -0.80 -8.22
CA PRO A 95 -15.20 -0.46 -9.43
C PRO A 95 -16.67 -0.13 -9.18
N SER A 96 -17.33 -0.81 -8.23
CA SER A 96 -18.73 -0.54 -7.89
C SER A 96 -18.94 0.85 -7.28
N ILE A 97 -17.94 1.36 -6.55
CA ILE A 97 -17.94 2.72 -6.00
C ILE A 97 -17.74 3.73 -7.13
N LEU A 98 -16.82 3.47 -8.05
CA LEU A 98 -16.59 4.34 -9.23
C LEU A 98 -17.86 4.45 -10.09
N GLU A 99 -18.53 3.33 -10.34
CA GLU A 99 -19.80 3.29 -11.07
C GLU A 99 -20.89 4.07 -10.34
N ALA A 100 -21.03 3.88 -9.03
CA ALA A 100 -22.03 4.60 -8.23
C ALA A 100 -21.82 6.11 -8.25
N LEU A 101 -20.56 6.57 -8.10
CA LEU A 101 -20.18 7.98 -8.12
C LEU A 101 -20.38 8.64 -9.51
N ALA A 102 -20.16 7.89 -10.58
CA ALA A 102 -20.39 8.36 -11.94
C ALA A 102 -21.88 8.45 -12.28
N ALA A 103 -22.69 7.52 -11.78
CA ALA A 103 -24.12 7.44 -12.08
C ALA A 103 -24.98 8.42 -11.27
N HIS A 104 -24.57 8.76 -10.04
CA HIS A 104 -25.39 9.54 -9.12
C HIS A 104 -24.65 10.78 -8.60
N PRO A 105 -25.11 12.00 -8.95
CA PRO A 105 -24.51 13.20 -8.40
C PRO A 105 -24.76 13.32 -6.91
N VAL A 106 -23.76 13.80 -6.17
CA VAL A 106 -23.94 14.20 -4.78
C VAL A 106 -24.76 15.48 -4.77
N THR A 107 -25.96 15.42 -4.18
CA THR A 107 -26.89 16.55 -4.16
C THR A 107 -27.03 17.10 -2.75
N VAL A 108 -26.85 18.40 -2.59
CA VAL A 108 -26.94 19.10 -1.30
C VAL A 108 -27.78 20.37 -1.47
N LYS A 109 -28.48 20.81 -0.42
CA LYS A 109 -29.22 22.09 -0.46
C LYS A 109 -28.30 23.25 -0.09
N VAL A 110 -28.57 24.44 -0.60
CA VAL A 110 -27.89 25.65 -0.13
C VAL A 110 -27.93 25.75 1.40
N GLY A 111 -26.80 26.16 1.99
CA GLY A 111 -26.61 26.30 3.43
C GLY A 111 -26.40 24.98 4.19
N HIS A 112 -26.48 23.83 3.54
CA HIS A 112 -26.18 22.53 4.16
C HIS A 112 -24.74 22.09 3.89
N THR A 113 -24.30 21.04 4.58
CA THR A 113 -22.97 20.46 4.43
C THR A 113 -22.98 19.32 3.41
N ALA A 114 -22.07 19.35 2.45
CA ALA A 114 -21.77 18.22 1.58
C ALA A 114 -20.68 17.34 2.20
N HIS A 115 -20.88 16.03 2.18
CA HIS A 115 -19.88 15.04 2.55
C HIS A 115 -19.63 14.10 1.37
N ILE A 116 -18.41 14.12 0.84
CA ILE A 116 -18.00 13.27 -0.27
C ILE A 116 -16.97 12.28 0.29
N LYS A 117 -17.45 11.07 0.58
CA LYS A 117 -16.65 9.97 1.14
C LYS A 117 -16.36 8.93 0.06
N VAL A 118 -15.08 8.64 -0.17
CA VAL A 118 -14.64 7.65 -1.15
C VAL A 118 -13.71 6.62 -0.49
N PRO A 119 -14.19 5.39 -0.27
CA PRO A 119 -13.36 4.29 0.19
C PRO A 119 -12.25 3.94 -0.81
N PHE A 120 -11.08 3.57 -0.30
CA PHE A 120 -9.92 3.13 -1.09
C PHE A 120 -9.13 2.03 -0.37
N ARG A 121 -8.29 1.32 -1.14
CA ARG A 121 -7.22 0.45 -0.62
C ARG A 121 -5.87 0.97 -1.12
N ALA A 122 -4.86 0.99 -0.25
CA ALA A 122 -3.51 1.45 -0.60
C ALA A 122 -2.52 1.11 0.52
N LYS A 123 -1.30 0.70 0.15
CA LYS A 123 -0.20 0.55 1.10
C LYS A 123 1.14 0.83 0.42
N PRO A 124 1.93 1.81 0.87
CA PRO A 124 1.68 2.79 1.93
C PRO A 124 0.46 3.67 1.66
N LEU A 125 -0.01 4.35 2.72
CA LEU A 125 -1.14 5.25 2.64
C LEU A 125 -0.87 6.37 1.60
N PRO A 126 -1.86 6.71 0.75
CA PRO A 126 -1.64 7.58 -0.38
C PRO A 126 -1.73 9.05 0.05
N LYS A 127 -1.04 9.93 -0.68
CA LYS A 127 -1.42 11.35 -0.72
C LYS A 127 -2.82 11.45 -1.35
N VAL A 128 -3.72 12.13 -0.65
CA VAL A 128 -5.07 12.49 -1.12
C VAL A 128 -5.03 13.91 -1.68
N THR A 129 -5.61 14.12 -2.85
CA THR A 129 -5.75 15.44 -3.47
C THR A 129 -7.09 15.53 -4.16
N TRP A 130 -7.83 16.61 -3.91
CA TRP A 130 -9.13 16.86 -4.50
C TRP A 130 -9.04 17.99 -5.51
N TYR A 131 -9.82 17.91 -6.58
CA TYR A 131 -9.94 18.95 -7.59
C TYR A 131 -11.41 19.26 -7.81
N LYS A 132 -11.74 20.54 -8.00
CA LYS A 132 -13.06 21.00 -8.44
C LYS A 132 -12.87 21.77 -9.75
N ASP A 133 -13.56 21.32 -10.81
CA ASP A 133 -13.51 21.91 -12.14
C ASP A 133 -12.07 22.09 -12.67
N GLY A 134 -11.20 21.14 -12.33
CA GLY A 134 -9.78 21.12 -12.71
C GLY A 134 -8.84 21.92 -11.80
N MET A 135 -9.35 22.66 -10.82
CA MET A 135 -8.54 23.40 -9.84
C MET A 135 -8.37 22.59 -8.56
N GLU A 136 -7.16 22.54 -8.02
CA GLU A 136 -6.89 21.85 -6.75
C GLU A 136 -7.64 22.53 -5.61
N VAL A 137 -8.34 21.74 -4.81
CA VAL A 137 -9.08 22.21 -3.63
C VAL A 137 -8.09 22.36 -2.48
N THR A 138 -8.14 23.52 -1.81
CA THR A 138 -7.38 23.81 -0.59
C THR A 138 -8.30 23.82 0.62
N GLU A 139 -7.75 23.51 1.79
CA GLU A 139 -8.52 23.65 3.04
C GLU A 139 -8.76 25.13 3.34
N GLU A 140 -9.99 25.43 3.71
CA GLU A 140 -10.49 26.78 4.01
C GLU A 140 -11.54 26.67 5.13
N GLU A 141 -12.04 27.81 5.64
CA GLU A 141 -13.03 27.81 6.74
C GLU A 141 -14.25 26.90 6.48
N ARG A 142 -14.72 26.83 5.23
CA ARG A 142 -15.84 25.98 4.83
C ARG A 142 -15.44 24.59 4.36
N VAL A 143 -14.17 24.37 4.01
CA VAL A 143 -13.71 23.19 3.27
C VAL A 143 -12.64 22.44 4.07
N SER A 144 -12.91 21.19 4.43
CA SER A 144 -11.93 20.32 5.09
C SER A 144 -11.73 19.00 4.34
N MET A 145 -10.52 18.46 4.44
CA MET A 145 -10.14 17.23 3.77
C MET A 145 -9.49 16.27 4.76
N GLU A 146 -10.03 15.05 4.85
CA GLU A 146 -9.50 14.02 5.73
C GLU A 146 -9.04 12.80 4.93
N ARG A 147 -7.89 12.25 5.32
CA ARG A 147 -7.39 10.97 4.83
C ARG A 147 -7.42 9.96 5.98
N GLY A 148 -8.37 9.02 5.91
CA GLY A 148 -8.39 7.83 6.75
C GLY A 148 -7.41 6.76 6.28
N GLU A 149 -7.49 5.57 6.89
CA GLU A 149 -6.71 4.40 6.46
C GLU A 149 -7.31 3.75 5.20
N ASP A 150 -8.63 3.82 5.04
CA ASP A 150 -9.41 3.13 4.02
C ASP A 150 -10.38 4.06 3.27
N GLN A 151 -10.31 5.38 3.49
CA GLN A 151 -11.21 6.34 2.89
C GLN A 151 -10.62 7.75 2.79
N ALA A 152 -11.05 8.51 1.77
CA ALA A 152 -10.86 9.94 1.67
C ALA A 152 -12.20 10.65 1.89
N LEU A 153 -12.20 11.77 2.61
CA LEU A 153 -13.38 12.58 2.87
C LEU A 153 -13.11 14.03 2.49
N LEU A 154 -13.98 14.59 1.65
CA LEU A 154 -14.08 16.04 1.41
C LEU A 154 -15.39 16.54 2.04
N THR A 155 -15.28 17.53 2.91
CA THR A 155 -16.42 18.18 3.55
C THR A 155 -16.49 19.64 3.12
N ILE A 156 -17.65 20.08 2.64
CA ILE A 156 -17.93 21.48 2.29
C ILE A 156 -19.15 21.93 3.10
N SER A 157 -18.93 22.74 4.12
CA SER A 157 -19.98 23.31 4.97
C SER A 157 -20.60 24.56 4.36
N ASN A 158 -21.86 24.83 4.71
CA ASN A 158 -22.62 26.00 4.24
C ASN A 158 -22.55 26.15 2.71
N CYS A 159 -22.88 25.08 1.97
CA CYS A 159 -22.75 25.03 0.51
C CYS A 159 -23.49 26.17 -0.19
N VAL A 160 -22.86 26.73 -1.22
CA VAL A 160 -23.42 27.73 -2.15
C VAL A 160 -23.52 27.14 -3.55
N ARG A 161 -24.27 27.79 -4.46
CA ARG A 161 -24.53 27.24 -5.81
C ARG A 161 -23.25 27.07 -6.63
N GLU A 162 -22.29 27.95 -6.42
CA GLU A 162 -20.96 27.97 -7.03
C GLU A 162 -20.09 26.77 -6.60
N ASP A 163 -20.43 26.11 -5.48
CA ASP A 163 -19.78 24.88 -5.06
C ASP A 163 -20.17 23.68 -5.97
N SER A 164 -21.19 23.81 -6.82
CA SER A 164 -21.52 22.79 -7.82
C SER A 164 -20.41 22.65 -8.87
N GLY A 165 -20.20 21.43 -9.37
CA GLY A 165 -19.21 21.18 -10.40
C GLY A 165 -18.69 19.75 -10.41
N LEU A 166 -17.69 19.52 -11.27
CA LEU A 166 -17.00 18.24 -11.37
C LEU A 166 -15.95 18.14 -10.26
N VAL A 167 -16.09 17.14 -9.40
CA VAL A 167 -15.13 16.85 -8.34
C VAL A 167 -14.31 15.61 -8.72
N LEU A 168 -12.99 15.72 -8.63
CA LEU A 168 -12.05 14.62 -8.86
C LEU A 168 -11.20 14.38 -7.61
N LEU A 169 -11.23 13.15 -7.11
CA LEU A 169 -10.29 12.63 -6.13
C LEU A 169 -9.09 12.01 -6.86
N LYS A 170 -7.88 12.31 -6.39
CA LYS A 170 -6.64 11.66 -6.77
C LYS A 170 -5.94 11.08 -5.54
N LEU A 171 -5.61 9.80 -5.61
CA LEU A 171 -4.85 9.05 -4.62
C LEU A 171 -3.50 8.67 -5.22
N LYS A 172 -2.38 8.97 -4.55
CA LYS A 172 -1.03 8.64 -5.04
C LYS A 172 -0.14 8.09 -3.93
N ASN A 173 0.50 6.94 -4.15
CA ASN A 173 1.65 6.48 -3.38
C ASN A 173 2.82 6.17 -4.34
N ASP A 174 3.91 5.60 -3.81
CA ASP A 174 5.11 5.29 -4.60
C ASP A 174 4.88 4.20 -5.68
N TYR A 175 3.80 3.44 -5.57
CA TYR A 175 3.50 2.28 -6.41
C TYR A 175 2.39 2.55 -7.43
N GLY A 176 1.69 3.68 -7.34
CA GLY A 176 0.66 3.99 -8.32
C GLY A 176 -0.23 5.17 -8.00
N THR A 177 -1.30 5.29 -8.77
CA THR A 177 -2.32 6.34 -8.63
C THR A 177 -3.69 5.77 -8.96
N ALA A 178 -4.72 6.19 -8.21
CA ALA A 178 -6.11 5.97 -8.54
C ALA A 178 -6.87 7.30 -8.52
N THR A 179 -7.95 7.36 -9.29
CA THR A 179 -8.81 8.54 -9.36
C THR A 179 -10.28 8.16 -9.31
N ALA A 180 -11.09 9.01 -8.69
CA ALA A 180 -12.56 8.92 -8.75
C ALA A 180 -13.13 10.28 -9.13
N THR A 181 -14.16 10.28 -9.97
CA THR A 181 -14.82 11.50 -10.44
C THR A 181 -16.31 11.42 -10.13
N LEU A 182 -16.88 12.52 -9.66
CA LEU A 182 -18.30 12.67 -9.37
C LEU A 182 -18.75 14.12 -9.64
N HIS A 183 -20.07 14.32 -9.72
CA HIS A 183 -20.65 15.66 -9.84
C HIS A 183 -21.29 16.09 -8.52
N LEU A 184 -20.95 17.28 -8.02
CA LEU A 184 -21.61 17.92 -6.89
C LEU A 184 -22.67 18.88 -7.42
N SER A 185 -23.90 18.76 -6.92
CA SER A 185 -25.04 19.61 -7.28
C SER A 185 -25.62 20.29 -6.03
N VAL A 186 -25.53 21.61 -5.96
CA VAL A 186 -26.11 22.41 -4.88
C VAL A 186 -27.42 23.05 -5.35
N LEU A 187 -28.53 22.73 -4.69
CA LEU A 187 -29.91 23.16 -5.04
C LEU A 187 -30.34 24.44 -4.30
#